data_AF-A0A7X1F5T1-F1
#
_entry.id   AF-A0A7X1F5T1-F1
#
_cell.length_a   1.000
_cell.length_b   1.000
_cell.length_c   1.000
_cell.angle_alpha   90.00
_cell.angle_beta   90.00
_cell.angle_gamma   90.00
#
_symmetry.space_group_name_H-M   'P 1'
#
loop_
_entity.id
_entity.type
_entity.pdbx_description
1 polymer ?
#
loop_
_entity_poly.entity_id
_entity_poly.type
_entity_poly.pdbx_seq_one_letter_code
_entity_poly.pdbx_strand_id
1 'polypeptide(L)'
;MLHRSVILVVAAIVSAPAAAEVVSSSDSGFALQSTASVPVAPDVVWADLVAPAKWWDPEHTWSGKASNLYLDPQATGCFCELLGSGEPGSVDPGLVGPGRPRGSVEHLHIVHVLPGRLLRMTGGLGPLQSEPVGAVLTIALEFAGEGTRIRFEYKVSGLVTIKGGDIAPAVDGVLSAQLARLAALPHGSAPARDTGSENPR
;
A
#
# COMPACT_ATOMS: atom_id res chain seq x y z
N MET A 1 3.16 -16.93 -57.68
CA MET A 1 2.68 -17.09 -56.29
C MET A 1 3.60 -16.29 -55.37
N LEU A 2 3.27 -15.03 -55.10
CA LEU A 2 4.04 -14.18 -54.18
C LEU A 2 3.60 -14.48 -52.73
N HIS A 3 4.49 -15.05 -51.92
CA HIS A 3 4.26 -15.24 -50.49
C HIS A 3 4.52 -13.92 -49.77
N ARG A 4 3.46 -13.27 -49.26
CA ARG A 4 3.56 -12.10 -48.39
C ARG A 4 3.84 -12.59 -46.97
N SER A 5 5.10 -12.49 -46.53
CA SER A 5 5.46 -12.73 -45.13
C SER A 5 4.89 -11.60 -44.25
N VAL A 6 3.95 -11.95 -43.38
CA VAL A 6 3.42 -11.07 -42.33
C VAL A 6 4.37 -11.18 -41.14
N ILE A 7 5.10 -10.11 -40.84
CA ILE A 7 5.93 -10.02 -39.63
C ILE A 7 5.02 -9.61 -38.48
N LEU A 8 4.82 -10.51 -37.52
CA LEU A 8 4.13 -10.24 -36.27
C LEU A 8 5.10 -9.51 -35.33
N VAL A 9 4.92 -8.20 -35.17
CA VAL A 9 5.66 -7.41 -34.18
C VAL A 9 5.01 -7.62 -32.82
N VAL A 10 5.65 -8.42 -31.96
CA VAL A 10 5.28 -8.54 -30.55
C VAL A 10 5.82 -7.30 -29.84
N ALA A 11 4.93 -6.38 -29.48
CA ALA A 11 5.28 -5.23 -28.65
C ALA A 11 5.51 -5.70 -27.21
N ALA A 12 6.77 -5.74 -26.80
CA ALA A 12 7.13 -5.97 -25.40
C ALA A 12 6.69 -4.74 -24.58
N ILE A 13 5.73 -4.93 -23.68
CA ILE A 13 5.34 -3.92 -22.70
C ILE A 13 6.49 -3.83 -21.69
N VAL A 14 7.32 -2.79 -21.84
CA VAL A 14 8.40 -2.50 -20.90
C VAL A 14 7.77 -1.82 -19.68
N SER A 15 7.67 -2.55 -18.57
CA SER A 15 7.34 -1.99 -17.27
C SER A 15 8.46 -1.03 -16.85
N ALA A 16 8.23 0.27 -16.93
CA ALA A 16 9.19 1.26 -16.45
C ALA A 16 9.35 1.13 -14.92
N PRO A 17 10.60 1.24 -14.39
CA PRO A 17 10.82 1.22 -12.96
C PRO A 17 10.12 2.42 -12.32
N ALA A 18 9.58 2.21 -11.12
CA ALA A 18 9.03 3.29 -10.32
C ALA A 18 10.15 4.29 -9.99
N ALA A 19 9.97 5.56 -10.37
CA ALA A 19 10.83 6.64 -9.91
C ALA A 19 10.37 7.05 -8.51
N ALA A 20 11.31 7.04 -7.56
CA ALA A 20 11.13 7.49 -6.18
C ALA A 20 12.10 8.62 -5.89
N GLU A 21 11.62 9.70 -5.31
CA GLU A 21 12.42 10.89 -5.02
C GLU A 21 12.02 11.51 -3.68
N VAL A 22 13.04 11.81 -2.86
CA VAL A 22 12.90 12.74 -1.73
C VAL A 22 12.74 14.15 -2.32
N VAL A 23 11.50 14.60 -2.44
CA VAL A 23 11.14 15.91 -3.02
C VAL A 23 11.70 17.06 -2.18
N SER A 24 11.71 16.90 -0.85
CA SER A 24 12.38 17.82 0.07
C SER A 24 12.63 17.18 1.44
N SER A 25 13.63 17.68 2.17
CA SER A 25 13.95 17.25 3.54
C SER A 25 14.52 18.42 4.34
N SER A 26 14.18 18.49 5.62
CA SER A 26 14.73 19.44 6.61
C SER A 26 14.72 18.81 8.01
N ASP A 27 15.31 19.49 8.98
CA ASP A 27 15.31 19.07 10.39
C ASP A 27 13.90 18.91 11.00
N SER A 28 12.87 19.45 10.34
CA SER A 28 11.49 19.50 10.84
C SER A 28 10.46 18.77 9.96
N GLY A 29 10.91 18.00 8.96
CA GLY A 29 10.02 17.29 8.06
C GLY A 29 10.60 16.97 6.70
N PHE A 30 9.87 16.19 5.92
CA PHE A 30 10.24 15.76 4.58
C PHE A 30 9.01 15.50 3.70
N ALA A 31 9.22 15.52 2.39
CA ALA A 31 8.22 15.18 1.39
C ALA A 31 8.79 14.13 0.43
N LEU A 32 8.03 13.07 0.21
CA LEU A 32 8.37 11.95 -0.65
C LEU A 32 7.35 11.83 -1.77
N GLN A 33 7.81 11.42 -2.95
CA GLN A 33 6.93 11.08 -4.05
C GLN A 33 7.46 9.87 -4.82
N SER A 34 6.56 8.92 -5.09
CA SER A 34 6.85 7.74 -5.90
C SER A 34 5.73 7.54 -6.92
N THR A 35 6.08 7.08 -8.12
CA THR A 35 5.10 6.82 -9.18
C THR A 35 5.30 5.45 -9.83
N ALA A 36 4.20 4.82 -10.22
CA ALA A 36 4.19 3.58 -11.00
C ALA A 36 3.07 3.62 -12.04
N SER A 37 3.15 2.78 -13.08
CA SER A 37 2.12 2.68 -14.12
C SER A 37 1.69 1.22 -14.28
N VAL A 38 0.38 0.99 -14.45
CA VAL A 38 -0.21 -0.34 -14.66
C VAL A 38 -1.17 -0.33 -15.86
N PRO A 39 -1.23 -1.40 -16.67
CA PRO A 39 -2.00 -1.44 -17.92
C PRO A 39 -3.48 -1.82 -17.68
N VAL A 40 -4.10 -1.24 -16.65
CA VAL A 40 -5.51 -1.47 -16.29
C VAL A 40 -6.18 -0.16 -15.91
N ALA A 41 -7.52 -0.13 -15.95
CA ALA A 41 -8.31 1.06 -15.60
C ALA A 41 -8.22 1.39 -14.10
N PRO A 42 -8.39 2.67 -13.70
CA PRO A 42 -8.23 3.10 -12.30
C PRO A 42 -9.13 2.38 -11.30
N ASP A 43 -10.36 2.02 -11.69
CA ASP A 43 -11.30 1.30 -10.83
C ASP A 43 -10.82 -0.13 -10.51
N VAL A 44 -10.08 -0.75 -11.43
CA VAL A 44 -9.48 -2.07 -11.20
C VAL A 44 -8.37 -1.96 -10.16
N VAL A 45 -7.50 -0.95 -10.30
CA VAL A 45 -6.43 -0.66 -9.32
C VAL A 45 -7.02 -0.30 -7.97
N TRP A 46 -8.10 0.48 -7.94
CA TRP A 46 -8.78 0.90 -6.72
C TRP A 46 -9.21 -0.27 -5.85
N ALA A 47 -9.79 -1.31 -6.46
CA ALA A 47 -10.24 -2.50 -5.74
C ALA A 47 -9.09 -3.25 -5.03
N ASP A 48 -7.87 -3.20 -5.59
CA ASP A 48 -6.68 -3.76 -4.95
C ASP A 48 -6.04 -2.79 -3.95
N LEU A 49 -6.04 -1.49 -4.26
CA LEU A 49 -5.52 -0.43 -3.39
C LEU A 49 -6.18 -0.47 -2.00
N VAL A 50 -7.51 -0.59 -1.94
CA VAL A 50 -8.26 -0.63 -0.67
C VAL A 50 -8.19 -1.99 0.05
N ALA A 51 -7.41 -2.94 -0.47
CA ALA A 51 -7.18 -4.25 0.13
C ALA A 51 -5.68 -4.44 0.48
N PRO A 52 -5.17 -3.71 1.49
CA PRO A 52 -3.73 -3.66 1.81
C PRO A 52 -3.11 -5.03 2.07
N ALA A 53 -3.88 -5.99 2.60
CA ALA A 53 -3.44 -7.36 2.81
C ALA A 53 -2.91 -8.08 1.55
N LYS A 54 -3.27 -7.60 0.35
CA LYS A 54 -2.82 -8.19 -0.92
C LYS A 54 -1.43 -7.74 -1.35
N TRP A 55 -1.06 -6.50 -1.03
CA TRP A 55 0.14 -5.86 -1.61
C TRP A 55 1.13 -5.37 -0.58
N TRP A 56 0.68 -4.99 0.62
CA TRP A 56 1.60 -4.48 1.64
C TRP A 56 2.58 -5.56 2.09
N ASP A 57 3.84 -5.19 2.22
CA ASP A 57 4.91 -6.12 2.58
C ASP A 57 4.77 -6.55 4.06
N PRO A 58 4.67 -7.85 4.36
CA PRO A 58 4.59 -8.32 5.75
C PRO A 58 5.80 -7.90 6.61
N GLU A 59 6.99 -7.69 6.02
CA GLU A 59 8.17 -7.20 6.76
C GLU A 59 7.99 -5.77 7.30
N HIS A 60 7.03 -5.02 6.75
CA HIS A 60 6.67 -3.67 7.18
C HIS A 60 5.30 -3.64 7.88
N THR A 61 5.01 -4.68 8.67
CA THR A 61 3.84 -4.76 9.55
C THR A 61 4.28 -5.02 10.99
N TRP A 62 3.47 -4.65 11.97
CA TRP A 62 3.80 -4.91 13.38
C TRP A 62 3.69 -6.39 13.76
N SER A 63 2.75 -7.10 13.13
CA SER A 63 2.51 -8.53 13.35
C SER A 63 3.37 -9.44 12.47
N GLY A 64 4.09 -8.91 11.48
CA GLY A 64 4.77 -9.71 10.46
C GLY A 64 3.81 -10.38 9.45
N LYS A 65 2.54 -9.96 9.42
CA LYS A 65 1.48 -10.58 8.60
C LYS A 65 0.61 -9.54 7.92
N ALA A 66 0.77 -9.42 6.59
CA ALA A 66 -0.09 -8.56 5.78
C ALA A 66 -1.58 -8.92 5.88
N SER A 67 -1.93 -10.19 6.14
CA SER A 67 -3.33 -10.62 6.33
C SER A 67 -4.03 -10.01 7.55
N ASN A 68 -3.28 -9.40 8.47
CA ASN A 68 -3.85 -8.64 9.59
C ASN A 68 -4.17 -7.18 9.23
N LEU A 69 -3.75 -6.70 8.05
CA LEU A 69 -4.02 -5.36 7.59
C LEU A 69 -5.42 -5.26 6.97
N TYR A 70 -6.09 -4.15 7.26
CA TYR A 70 -7.34 -3.79 6.61
C TYR A 70 -7.43 -2.28 6.41
N LEU A 71 -8.22 -1.89 5.43
CA LEU A 71 -8.54 -0.50 5.15
C LEU A 71 -10.05 -0.34 5.10
N ASP A 72 -10.59 0.60 5.86
CA ASP A 72 -11.99 1.01 5.80
C ASP A 72 -12.10 2.28 4.92
N PRO A 73 -12.48 2.17 3.63
CA PRO A 73 -12.33 3.24 2.65
C PRO A 73 -13.45 4.29 2.75
N GLN A 74 -13.59 4.90 3.93
CA GLN A 74 -14.48 6.03 4.21
C GLN A 74 -13.77 7.06 5.09
N ALA A 75 -14.24 8.31 5.10
CA ALA A 75 -13.67 9.31 6.01
C ALA A 75 -13.78 8.83 7.46
N THR A 76 -12.72 9.04 8.25
CA THR A 76 -12.51 8.50 9.61
C THR A 76 -12.33 6.99 9.71
N GLY A 77 -12.45 6.27 8.59
CA GLY A 77 -12.08 4.86 8.51
C GLY A 77 -10.59 4.68 8.75
N CYS A 78 -10.18 3.46 9.11
CA CYS A 78 -8.80 3.15 9.45
C CYS A 78 -8.08 2.38 8.34
N PHE A 79 -6.80 2.70 8.09
CA PHE A 79 -5.80 1.74 7.64
C PHE A 79 -5.12 1.17 8.90
N CYS A 80 -5.55 -0.02 9.30
CA CYS A 80 -5.26 -0.60 10.59
C CYS A 80 -4.67 -2.01 10.44
N GLU A 81 -4.11 -2.50 11.54
CA GLU A 81 -3.61 -3.85 11.69
C GLU A 81 -4.15 -4.48 12.98
N LEU A 82 -4.56 -5.75 12.93
CA LEU A 82 -4.95 -6.51 14.12
C LEU A 82 -3.80 -7.37 14.65
N LEU A 83 -3.50 -7.22 15.94
CA LEU A 83 -2.43 -7.97 16.60
C LEU A 83 -3.01 -9.23 17.25
N GLY A 84 -2.62 -10.40 16.72
CA GLY A 84 -3.01 -11.72 17.24
C GLY A 84 -2.11 -12.19 18.39
N SER A 85 -2.45 -13.29 19.04
CA SER A 85 -1.61 -13.90 20.08
C SER A 85 -0.30 -14.45 19.52
N GLY A 86 0.84 -14.13 20.14
CA GLY A 86 2.13 -14.71 19.78
C GLY A 86 2.77 -14.11 18.53
N GLU A 87 2.20 -13.02 17.99
CA GLU A 87 2.85 -12.23 16.94
C GLU A 87 3.90 -11.29 17.56
N PRO A 88 4.99 -10.93 16.84
CA PRO A 88 6.05 -10.06 17.37
C PRO A 88 5.55 -8.73 17.97
N GLY A 89 4.53 -8.12 17.36
CA GLY A 89 3.93 -6.86 17.82
C GLY A 89 2.81 -7.01 18.85
N SER A 90 2.52 -8.22 19.33
CA SER A 90 1.40 -8.48 20.25
C SER A 90 1.78 -8.40 21.73
N VAL A 91 0.77 -8.26 22.59
CA VAL A 91 0.96 -8.39 24.05
C VAL A 91 1.55 -9.77 24.38
N ASP A 92 2.33 -9.83 25.46
CA ASP A 92 2.96 -11.06 25.97
C ASP A 92 2.06 -12.29 25.76
N PRO A 93 2.56 -13.39 25.15
CA PRO A 93 1.79 -14.62 24.95
C PRO A 93 1.09 -15.13 26.21
N GLY A 94 1.66 -14.88 27.40
CA GLY A 94 1.06 -15.22 28.70
C GLY A 94 -0.09 -14.32 29.15
N LEU A 95 -0.31 -13.20 28.46
CA LEU A 95 -1.45 -12.29 28.66
C LEU A 95 -2.56 -12.51 27.63
N VAL A 96 -2.38 -13.43 26.68
CA VAL A 96 -3.42 -13.79 25.70
C VAL A 96 -4.11 -15.10 26.09
N GLY A 97 -5.43 -15.07 26.12
CA GLY A 97 -6.26 -16.21 26.48
C GLY A 97 -7.70 -16.02 26.03
N PRO A 98 -8.56 -17.05 26.14
CA PRO A 98 -9.97 -16.97 25.78
C PRO A 98 -10.63 -15.76 26.46
N GLY A 99 -11.22 -14.85 25.67
CA GLY A 99 -11.91 -13.66 26.18
C GLY A 99 -11.03 -12.40 26.36
N ARG A 100 -9.73 -12.43 26.03
CA ARG A 100 -8.90 -11.23 25.97
C ARG A 100 -9.07 -10.53 24.60
N PRO A 101 -9.27 -9.20 24.55
CA PRO A 101 -9.36 -8.47 23.28
C PRO A 101 -8.02 -8.51 22.54
N ARG A 102 -8.08 -8.55 21.20
CA ARG A 102 -6.89 -8.40 20.33
C ARG A 102 -6.34 -6.98 20.44
N GLY A 103 -5.02 -6.84 20.30
CA GLY A 103 -4.41 -5.53 20.09
C GLY A 103 -4.69 -5.05 18.66
N SER A 104 -4.45 -3.77 18.42
CA SER A 104 -4.54 -3.18 17.08
C SER A 104 -3.56 -2.01 16.94
N VAL A 105 -3.14 -1.75 15.71
CA VAL A 105 -2.34 -0.57 15.34
C VAL A 105 -3.10 0.21 14.29
N GLU A 106 -3.30 1.50 14.52
CA GLU A 106 -3.68 2.44 13.46
C GLU A 106 -2.40 2.92 12.76
N HIS A 107 -2.24 2.56 11.49
CA HIS A 107 -1.13 3.08 10.68
C HIS A 107 -1.47 4.50 10.21
N LEU A 108 -2.66 4.64 9.63
CA LEU A 108 -3.21 5.91 9.17
C LEU A 108 -4.74 5.85 9.30
N HIS A 109 -5.42 6.99 9.42
CA HIS A 109 -6.86 7.08 9.15
C HIS A 109 -7.15 7.89 7.90
N ILE A 110 -8.28 7.59 7.28
CA ILE A 110 -8.72 8.13 6.01
C ILE A 110 -9.37 9.50 6.24
N VAL A 111 -8.99 10.49 5.43
CA VAL A 111 -9.56 11.86 5.48
C VAL A 111 -10.24 12.28 4.17
N HIS A 112 -9.98 11.60 3.05
CA HIS A 112 -10.65 11.86 1.77
C HIS A 112 -10.64 10.60 0.91
N VAL A 113 -11.81 10.22 0.38
CA VAL A 113 -11.98 9.10 -0.54
C VAL A 113 -12.75 9.55 -1.76
N LEU A 114 -12.15 9.37 -2.94
CA LEU A 114 -12.82 9.40 -4.23
C LEU A 114 -12.47 8.08 -4.94
N PRO A 115 -13.41 7.10 -4.99
CA PRO A 115 -13.15 5.82 -5.62
C PRO A 115 -12.62 5.96 -7.06
N GLY A 116 -11.67 5.11 -7.42
CA GLY A 116 -11.00 5.15 -8.72
C GLY A 116 -10.05 6.33 -8.94
N ARG A 117 -9.86 7.23 -7.96
CA ARG A 117 -9.14 8.50 -8.18
C ARG A 117 -8.22 8.95 -7.06
N LEU A 118 -8.68 8.93 -5.81
CA LEU A 118 -7.95 9.57 -4.71
C LEU A 118 -8.26 8.88 -3.38
N LEU A 119 -7.20 8.55 -2.66
CA LEU A 119 -7.25 8.18 -1.25
C LEU A 119 -6.26 9.06 -0.49
N ARG A 120 -6.75 9.83 0.49
CA ARG A 120 -5.91 10.62 1.38
C ARG A 120 -6.09 10.15 2.81
N MET A 121 -4.97 9.97 3.48
CA MET A 121 -4.89 9.46 4.84
C MET A 121 -3.90 10.30 5.67
N THR A 122 -4.04 10.27 6.98
CA THR A 122 -3.15 10.96 7.91
C THR A 122 -2.70 10.04 9.03
N GLY A 123 -1.46 10.20 9.49
CA GLY A 123 -0.84 9.40 10.54
C GLY A 123 0.64 9.14 10.27
N GLY A 124 1.38 8.75 11.31
CA GLY A 124 2.81 8.44 11.22
C GLY A 124 3.05 6.97 10.92
N LEU A 125 3.65 6.65 9.77
CA LEU A 125 4.03 5.28 9.42
C LEU A 125 5.21 4.77 10.26
N GLY A 126 5.09 3.53 10.74
CA GLY A 126 6.15 2.82 11.46
C GLY A 126 6.66 3.60 12.67
N PRO A 127 7.97 3.86 12.80
CA PRO A 127 8.52 4.54 13.97
C PRO A 127 8.08 6.00 14.08
N LEU A 128 7.56 6.62 13.01
CA LEU A 128 7.01 7.98 13.08
C LEU A 128 5.77 8.08 13.97
N GLN A 129 5.10 6.95 14.25
CA GLN A 129 3.91 6.93 15.12
C GLN A 129 4.23 7.38 16.56
N SER A 130 5.46 7.20 17.04
CA SER A 130 5.88 7.65 18.38
C SER A 130 6.35 9.10 18.43
N GLU A 131 6.47 9.75 17.28
CA GLU A 131 6.94 11.13 17.17
C GLU A 131 5.74 12.09 17.10
N PRO A 132 5.86 13.31 17.65
CA PRO A 132 4.82 14.34 17.56
C PRO A 132 4.80 14.99 16.17
N VAL A 133 4.58 14.19 15.13
CA VAL A 133 4.53 14.62 13.72
C VAL A 133 3.10 14.66 13.19
N GLY A 134 2.84 15.64 12.33
CA GLY A 134 1.71 15.63 11.40
C GLY A 134 2.16 15.03 10.07
N ALA A 135 1.43 14.05 9.56
CA ALA A 135 1.77 13.39 8.32
C ALA A 135 0.55 13.10 7.45
N VAL A 136 0.71 13.25 6.13
CA VAL A 136 -0.35 13.09 5.13
C VAL A 136 0.17 12.20 4.00
N LEU A 137 -0.49 11.06 3.78
CA LEU A 137 -0.30 10.20 2.61
C LEU A 137 -1.42 10.46 1.61
N THR A 138 -1.08 10.87 0.40
CA THR A 138 -2.02 10.97 -0.73
C THR A 138 -1.65 9.94 -1.79
N ILE A 139 -2.61 9.08 -2.13
CA ILE A 139 -2.54 8.12 -3.22
C ILE A 139 -3.50 8.60 -4.31
N ALA A 140 -2.95 8.91 -5.49
CA ALA A 140 -3.72 9.35 -6.65
C ALA A 140 -3.65 8.32 -7.78
N LEU A 141 -4.80 8.06 -8.39
CA LEU A 141 -4.95 7.23 -9.57
C LEU A 141 -5.37 8.13 -10.73
N GLU A 142 -4.55 8.17 -11.77
CA GLU A 142 -4.79 8.98 -12.96
C GLU A 142 -4.85 8.08 -14.18
N PHE A 143 -5.92 8.20 -14.95
CA PHE A 143 -5.98 7.54 -16.25
C PHE A 143 -4.95 8.16 -17.20
N ALA A 144 -4.08 7.32 -17.76
CA ALA A 144 -2.93 7.71 -18.56
C ALA A 144 -2.99 7.04 -19.95
N GLY A 145 -4.07 7.28 -20.68
CA GLY A 145 -4.27 6.76 -22.03
C GLY A 145 -4.76 5.30 -22.04
N GLU A 146 -3.85 4.34 -21.86
CA GLU A 146 -4.18 2.90 -21.90
C GLU A 146 -4.02 2.20 -20.54
N GLY A 147 -3.74 2.97 -19.47
CA GLY A 147 -3.53 2.43 -18.15
C GLY A 147 -3.72 3.46 -17.04
N THR A 148 -3.29 3.10 -15.84
CA THR A 148 -3.38 3.94 -14.65
C THR A 148 -1.98 4.30 -14.19
N ARG A 149 -1.74 5.60 -13.98
CA ARG A 149 -0.60 6.09 -13.20
C ARG A 149 -1.01 6.16 -11.73
N ILE A 150 -0.26 5.47 -10.90
CA ILE A 150 -0.39 5.47 -9.45
C ILE A 150 0.68 6.40 -8.90
N ARG A 151 0.30 7.36 -8.06
CA ARG A 151 1.23 8.26 -7.38
C ARG A 151 1.01 8.20 -5.88
N PHE A 152 2.08 7.95 -5.14
CA PHE A 152 2.13 8.10 -3.69
C PHE A 152 2.86 9.40 -3.37
N GLU A 153 2.28 10.21 -2.49
CA GLU A 153 2.92 11.41 -1.95
C GLU A 153 2.77 11.38 -0.42
N TYR A 154 3.89 11.37 0.30
CA TYR A 154 3.90 11.36 1.77
C TYR A 154 4.65 12.58 2.29
N LYS A 155 3.94 13.41 3.04
CA LYS A 155 4.47 14.65 3.63
C LYS A 155 4.43 14.54 5.13
N VAL A 156 5.57 14.74 5.77
CA VAL A 156 5.75 14.66 7.22
C VAL A 156 6.30 15.99 7.72
N SER A 157 5.74 16.49 8.82
CA SER A 157 6.23 17.68 9.50
C SER A 157 6.09 17.54 11.01
N GLY A 158 7.06 18.02 11.77
CA GLY A 158 7.07 17.98 13.22
C GLY A 158 8.46 17.66 13.77
N LEU A 159 8.52 17.45 15.09
CA LEU A 159 9.75 17.04 15.75
C LEU A 159 9.96 15.55 15.52
N VAL A 160 11.11 15.19 14.94
CA VAL A 160 11.57 13.80 14.81
C VAL A 160 12.83 13.64 15.65
N THR A 161 12.76 12.82 16.69
CA THR A 161 13.86 12.61 17.65
C THR A 161 14.63 11.32 17.41
N ILE A 162 14.18 10.49 16.47
CA ILE A 162 14.81 9.21 16.09
C ILE A 162 16.26 9.48 15.66
N LYS A 163 17.21 8.86 16.37
CA LYS A 163 18.65 8.98 16.12
C LYS A 163 19.14 7.88 15.19
N GLY A 164 19.94 8.23 14.18
CA GLY A 164 20.38 7.32 13.13
C GLY A 164 19.93 7.87 11.77
N GLY A 165 20.84 7.96 10.81
CA GLY A 165 20.72 8.77 9.59
C GLY A 165 19.41 8.63 8.80
N ASP A 166 18.96 9.77 8.29
CA ASP A 166 17.94 10.05 7.27
C ASP A 166 16.73 9.09 7.24
N ILE A 167 15.83 9.26 8.22
CA ILE A 167 14.50 8.63 8.25
C ILE A 167 13.72 8.80 6.94
N ALA A 168 13.92 9.90 6.22
CA ALA A 168 13.25 10.19 4.95
C ALA A 168 13.57 9.14 3.86
N PRO A 169 14.83 8.88 3.48
CA PRO A 169 15.24 7.75 2.65
C PRO A 169 14.72 6.37 3.10
N ALA A 170 14.68 6.09 4.40
CA ALA A 170 14.14 4.82 4.88
C ALA A 170 12.64 4.69 4.58
N VAL A 171 11.87 5.75 4.85
CA VAL A 171 10.44 5.81 4.54
C VAL A 171 10.19 5.80 3.03
N ASP A 172 11.05 6.46 2.24
CA ASP A 172 10.99 6.43 0.78
C ASP A 172 11.17 5.02 0.23
N GLY A 173 12.15 4.28 0.73
CA GLY A 173 12.37 2.87 0.39
C GLY A 173 11.15 2.01 0.70
N VAL A 174 10.54 2.18 1.88
CA VAL A 174 9.32 1.46 2.26
C VAL A 174 8.18 1.79 1.30
N LEU A 175 7.84 3.06 1.11
CA LEU A 175 6.70 3.46 0.26
C LEU A 175 6.88 3.03 -1.20
N SER A 176 8.11 3.10 -1.71
CA SER A 176 8.45 2.67 -3.06
C SER A 176 8.31 1.17 -3.22
N ALA A 177 8.73 0.38 -2.23
CA ALA A 177 8.51 -1.06 -2.22
C ALA A 177 7.01 -1.39 -2.20
N GLN A 178 6.22 -0.69 -1.37
CA GLN A 178 4.78 -0.92 -1.33
C GLN A 178 4.08 -0.59 -2.66
N LEU A 179 4.46 0.54 -3.28
CA LEU A 179 3.94 0.94 -4.59
C LEU A 179 4.29 -0.09 -5.67
N ALA A 180 5.53 -0.61 -5.66
CA ALA A 180 5.96 -1.64 -6.59
C ALA A 180 5.15 -2.94 -6.41
N ARG A 181 4.89 -3.36 -5.17
CA ARG A 181 4.07 -4.55 -4.89
C ARG A 181 2.62 -4.37 -5.33
N LEU A 182 2.03 -3.20 -5.10
CA LEU A 182 0.69 -2.87 -5.60
C LEU A 182 0.64 -2.96 -7.12
N ALA A 183 1.61 -2.34 -7.82
CA ALA A 183 1.66 -2.32 -9.28
C ALA A 183 1.94 -3.70 -9.91
N ALA A 184 2.55 -4.62 -9.16
CA ALA A 184 2.85 -5.98 -9.59
C ALA A 184 1.70 -6.98 -9.36
N LEU A 185 0.61 -6.56 -8.71
CA LEU A 185 -0.53 -7.44 -8.51
C LEU A 185 -1.13 -7.87 -9.86
N PRO A 186 -1.68 -9.10 -9.95
CA PRO A 186 -2.46 -9.53 -11.11
C PRO A 186 -3.84 -8.86 -11.10
N HIS A 187 -3.87 -7.55 -11.34
CA HIS A 187 -5.05 -6.69 -11.31
C HIS A 187 -6.20 -7.26 -12.16
N GLY A 188 -7.41 -7.27 -11.61
CA GLY A 188 -8.61 -7.73 -12.31
C GLY A 188 -8.69 -9.26 -12.54
N SER A 189 -7.70 -10.03 -12.08
CA SER A 189 -7.81 -11.49 -12.04
C SER A 189 -8.77 -11.88 -10.92
N ALA A 190 -9.97 -12.36 -11.27
CA ALA A 190 -10.82 -13.00 -10.28
C ALA A 190 -10.07 -14.19 -9.66
N PRO A 191 -10.16 -14.43 -8.34
CA PRO A 191 -9.70 -15.71 -7.80
C PRO A 191 -10.40 -16.82 -8.59
N ALA A 192 -9.65 -17.85 -8.99
CA ALA A 192 -10.22 -19.02 -9.62
C ALA A 192 -11.41 -19.48 -8.76
N ARG A 193 -12.62 -19.48 -9.32
CA ARG A 193 -13.78 -20.02 -8.61
C ARG A 193 -13.44 -21.45 -8.25
N ASP A 194 -13.38 -21.71 -6.94
CA ASP A 194 -13.35 -23.08 -6.44
C ASP A 194 -14.65 -23.73 -6.90
N THR A 195 -14.56 -24.61 -7.90
CA THR A 195 -15.69 -25.41 -8.40
C THR A 195 -15.86 -26.67 -7.53
N GLY A 196 -15.56 -26.53 -6.24
CA GLY A 196 -15.67 -27.57 -5.24
C GLY A 196 -17.09 -27.77 -4.75
N SER A 197 -17.77 -28.75 -5.36
CA SER A 197 -18.90 -29.52 -4.83
C SER A 197 -20.24 -28.78 -4.64
N GLU A 198 -20.96 -28.63 -5.75
CA GLU A 198 -22.42 -28.70 -5.72
C GLU A 198 -22.81 -30.09 -5.24
N ASN A 199 -23.27 -30.19 -3.99
CA ASN A 199 -23.80 -31.42 -3.40
C ASN A 199 -25.20 -31.67 -3.98
N PRO A 200 -25.44 -32.71 -4.80
CA PRO A 200 -26.79 -33.10 -5.13
C PRO A 200 -27.42 -33.76 -3.90
N ARG A 201 -28.69 -33.41 -3.67
CA ARG A 201 -29.56 -33.93 -2.60
C ARG A 201 -29.56 -35.45 -2.47
#